data_AF-A0A7Y5U7U1-F1
#
_entry.id   AF-A0A7Y5U7U1-F1
#
_cell.length_a   1.000
_cell.length_b   1.000
_cell.length_c   1.000
_cell.angle_alpha   90.00
_cell.angle_beta   90.00
_cell.angle_gamma   90.00
#
_symmetry.space_group_name_H-M   'P 1'
#
loop_
_entity.id
_entity.type
_entity.pdbx_description
1 polymer ?
#
loop_
_entity_poly.entity_id
_entity_poly.type
_entity_poly.pdbx_seq_one_letter_code
_entity_poly.pdbx_strand_id
1 'polypeptide(L)'
;MEAKQDKTPEELEIEKYAKQAEDARERLAKVETKRLLRDKRREAEEAVREAEEAEVLEQLETEHGELGREIMAVRTPDGLIVVKRSPGVVWHRYENSKMKPSDREQLCLASVVYPDIAQYKKMVQGRPAVILLLTEKLQELYGFKRNEDAGK
;
A
#
# COMPACT_ATOMS: atom_id res chain seq x y z
N MET A 1 49.36 29.17 43.81
CA MET A 1 49.66 28.76 42.42
C MET A 1 49.47 27.26 42.37
N GLU A 2 48.28 26.80 41.96
CA GLU A 2 48.02 25.37 41.83
C GLU A 2 48.59 24.89 40.49
N ALA A 3 49.48 23.90 40.55
CA ALA A 3 50.05 23.26 39.39
C ALA A 3 48.93 22.52 38.64
N LYS A 4 48.67 22.89 37.39
CA LYS A 4 47.83 22.09 36.50
C LYS A 4 48.53 20.75 36.31
N GLN A 5 47.98 19.69 36.90
CA GLN A 5 48.43 18.34 36.60
C GLN A 5 48.07 18.05 35.15
N ASP A 6 49.09 17.81 34.33
CA ASP A 6 48.92 17.37 32.95
C ASP A 6 48.28 15.97 32.95
N LYS A 7 47.18 15.83 32.22
CA LYS A 7 46.49 14.55 32.05
C LYS A 7 47.42 13.54 31.38
N THR A 8 47.38 12.30 31.84
CA THR A 8 48.10 11.19 31.23
C THR A 8 47.57 10.90 29.81
N PRO A 9 48.37 10.31 28.92
CA PRO A 9 47.92 9.92 27.58
C PRO A 9 46.67 9.02 27.60
N GLU A 10 46.57 8.11 28.58
CA GLU A 10 45.42 7.23 28.77
C GLU A 10 44.16 8.01 29.16
N GLU A 11 44.26 9.01 30.04
CA GLU A 11 43.14 9.89 30.39
C GLU A 11 42.64 10.72 29.20
N LEU A 12 43.55 11.16 28.33
CA LEU A 12 43.19 11.87 27.09
C LEU A 12 42.48 10.96 26.07
N GLU A 13 42.89 9.69 25.97
CA GLU A 13 42.20 8.71 25.13
C GLU A 13 40.80 8.38 25.67
N ILE A 14 40.66 8.17 26.98
CA ILE A 14 39.36 7.94 27.62
C ILE A 14 38.42 9.12 27.39
N GLU A 15 38.89 10.36 27.55
CA GLU A 15 38.10 11.57 27.30
C GLU A 15 37.66 11.68 25.82
N LYS A 16 38.54 11.33 24.88
CA LYS A 16 38.22 11.30 23.46
C LYS A 16 37.15 10.25 23.14
N TYR A 17 37.26 9.04 23.68
CA TYR A 17 36.26 7.99 23.47
C TYR A 17 34.93 8.32 24.15
N ALA A 18 34.95 8.92 25.34
CA ALA A 18 33.75 9.38 26.03
C ALA A 18 32.99 10.41 25.20
N LYS A 19 33.70 11.41 24.65
CA LYS A 19 33.11 12.42 23.75
C LYS A 19 32.54 11.81 22.47
N GLN A 20 33.27 10.87 21.85
CA GLN A 20 32.76 10.16 20.67
C GLN A 20 31.50 9.33 20.97
N ALA A 21 31.43 8.73 22.15
CA ALA A 21 30.26 7.97 22.59
C ALA A 21 29.05 8.88 22.85
N GLU A 22 29.25 10.05 23.44
CA GLU A 22 28.22 11.07 23.63
C GLU A 22 27.69 11.60 22.29
N ASP A 23 28.59 11.98 21.37
CA ASP A 23 28.23 12.42 20.01
C ASP A 23 27.48 11.33 19.22
N ALA A 24 27.83 10.05 19.42
CA ALA A 24 27.13 8.93 18.81
C ALA A 24 25.72 8.74 19.39
N ARG A 25 25.57 8.85 20.73
CA ARG A 25 24.26 8.78 21.41
C ARG A 25 23.34 9.91 20.97
N GLU A 26 23.84 11.13 20.88
CA GLU A 26 23.04 12.26 20.38
C GLU A 26 22.57 12.06 18.94
N ARG A 27 23.45 11.56 18.07
CA ARG A 27 23.09 11.28 16.67
C ARG A 27 22.03 10.18 16.58
N LEU A 28 22.16 9.11 17.36
CA LEU A 28 21.16 8.06 17.45
C LEU A 28 19.81 8.60 17.94
N ALA A 29 19.80 9.37 19.03
CA ALA A 29 18.57 9.96 19.57
C ALA A 29 17.86 10.87 18.55
N LYS A 30 18.62 11.68 17.78
CA LYS A 30 18.07 12.52 16.69
C LYS A 30 17.47 11.67 15.57
N VAL A 31 18.12 10.56 15.18
CA VAL A 31 17.61 9.65 14.14
C VAL A 31 16.35 8.92 14.62
N GLU A 32 16.34 8.44 15.85
CA GLU A 32 15.18 7.77 16.45
C GLU A 32 13.99 8.71 16.56
N THR A 33 14.21 9.93 17.04
CA THR A 33 13.15 10.96 17.10
C THR A 33 12.56 11.23 15.72
N LYS A 34 13.41 11.35 14.68
CA LYS A 34 12.93 11.53 13.30
C LYS A 34 12.14 10.33 12.78
N ARG A 35 12.55 9.11 13.11
CA ARG A 35 11.82 7.89 12.75
C ARG A 35 10.45 7.86 13.44
N LEU A 36 10.41 8.09 14.75
CA LEU A 36 9.17 8.15 15.52
C LEU A 36 8.19 9.19 14.97
N LEU A 37 8.67 10.40 14.65
CA LEU A 37 7.82 11.44 14.06
C LEU A 37 7.29 11.05 12.68
N ARG A 38 8.12 10.42 11.84
CA ARG A 38 7.71 9.94 10.52
C ARG A 38 6.68 8.82 10.63
N ASP A 39 6.88 7.89 11.55
CA ASP A 39 5.99 6.75 11.74
C ASP A 39 4.64 7.22 12.28
N LYS A 40 4.61 8.12 13.28
CA LYS A 40 3.38 8.77 13.75
C LYS A 40 2.64 9.54 12.64
N ARG A 41 3.39 10.23 11.78
CA ARG A 41 2.80 10.94 10.63
C ARG A 41 2.17 9.95 9.65
N ARG A 42 2.85 8.84 9.34
CA ARG A 42 2.31 7.80 8.47
C ARG A 42 1.04 7.18 9.05
N GLU A 43 1.04 6.85 10.34
CA GLU A 43 -0.14 6.32 11.05
C GLU A 43 -1.33 7.29 10.96
N ALA A 44 -1.10 8.59 11.16
CA ALA A 44 -2.14 9.60 11.03
C ALA A 44 -2.66 9.73 9.59
N GLU A 45 -1.76 9.72 8.59
CA GLU A 45 -2.14 9.76 7.18
C GLU A 45 -2.92 8.51 6.74
N GLU A 46 -2.55 7.33 7.25
CA GLU A 46 -3.26 6.07 7.04
C GLU A 46 -4.65 6.10 7.66
N ALA A 47 -4.79 6.57 8.91
CA ALA A 47 -6.08 6.66 9.59
C ALA A 47 -7.05 7.62 8.88
N VAL A 48 -6.58 8.77 8.40
CA VAL A 48 -7.40 9.70 7.61
C VAL A 48 -7.85 9.03 6.30
N ARG A 49 -6.93 8.38 5.60
CA ARG A 49 -7.24 7.66 4.36
C ARG A 49 -8.26 6.55 4.58
N GLU A 50 -8.12 5.77 5.64
CA GLU A 50 -9.07 4.70 5.94
C GLU A 50 -10.48 5.22 6.22
N ALA A 51 -10.60 6.37 6.89
CA ALA A 51 -11.89 7.02 7.11
C ALA A 51 -12.52 7.50 5.78
N GLU A 52 -11.74 8.18 4.93
CA GLU A 52 -12.19 8.63 3.61
C GLU A 52 -12.60 7.44 2.71
N GLU A 53 -11.79 6.37 2.70
CA GLU A 53 -12.09 5.15 1.94
C GLU A 53 -13.36 4.45 2.45
N ALA A 54 -13.62 4.48 3.76
CA ALA A 54 -14.84 3.89 4.33
C ALA A 54 -16.10 4.65 3.89
N GLU A 55 -16.07 5.99 3.90
CA GLU A 55 -17.18 6.81 3.42
C GLU A 55 -17.45 6.59 1.92
N VAL A 56 -16.40 6.48 1.11
CA VAL A 56 -16.51 6.16 -0.32
C VAL A 56 -17.11 4.78 -0.53
N LEU A 57 -16.68 3.77 0.25
CA LEU A 57 -17.22 2.42 0.14
C LEU A 57 -18.71 2.36 0.50
N GLU A 58 -19.14 3.04 1.56
CA GLU A 58 -20.56 3.08 1.96
C GLU A 58 -21.44 3.66 0.85
N GLN A 59 -20.97 4.73 0.18
CA GLN A 59 -21.65 5.31 -0.97
C GLN A 59 -21.71 4.33 -2.16
N LEU A 60 -20.58 3.69 -2.49
CA LEU A 60 -20.51 2.75 -3.60
C LEU A 60 -21.33 1.48 -3.35
N GLU A 61 -21.41 0.99 -2.10
CA GLU A 61 -22.27 -0.13 -1.74
C GLU A 61 -23.75 0.21 -1.95
N THR A 62 -24.14 1.45 -1.65
CA THR A 62 -25.50 1.93 -1.89
C THR A 62 -25.82 2.00 -3.38
N GLU A 63 -24.86 2.42 -4.22
CA GLU A 63 -25.07 2.61 -5.65
C GLU A 63 -24.92 1.35 -6.50
N HIS A 64 -24.04 0.42 -6.09
CA HIS A 64 -23.62 -0.72 -6.90
C HIS A 64 -23.86 -2.08 -6.24
N GLY A 65 -24.25 -2.08 -4.96
CA GLY A 65 -24.55 -3.30 -4.20
C GLY A 65 -23.44 -3.68 -3.22
N GLU A 66 -23.76 -4.67 -2.39
CA GLU A 66 -22.94 -5.16 -1.27
C GLU A 66 -21.49 -5.54 -1.67
N LEU A 67 -20.51 -5.09 -0.89
CA LEU A 67 -19.11 -5.46 -1.03
C LEU A 67 -18.91 -6.95 -0.79
N GLY A 68 -18.11 -7.60 -1.63
CA GLY A 68 -17.91 -9.05 -1.59
C GLY A 68 -18.92 -9.83 -2.42
N ARG A 69 -19.99 -9.19 -2.89
CA ARG A 69 -21.07 -9.84 -3.65
C ARG A 69 -21.30 -9.23 -5.02
N GLU A 70 -21.48 -7.92 -5.09
CA GLU A 70 -21.71 -7.19 -6.34
C GLU A 70 -20.52 -6.31 -6.75
N ILE A 71 -19.78 -5.81 -5.74
CA ILE A 71 -18.54 -5.06 -5.92
C ILE A 71 -17.39 -5.67 -5.11
N MET A 72 -16.15 -5.39 -5.52
CA MET A 72 -14.92 -5.73 -4.80
C MET A 72 -14.02 -4.51 -4.70
N ALA A 73 -13.32 -4.40 -3.58
CA ALA A 73 -12.37 -3.33 -3.30
C ALA A 73 -10.93 -3.87 -3.28
N VAL A 74 -10.01 -3.10 -3.84
CA VAL A 74 -8.56 -3.33 -3.78
C VAL A 74 -7.90 -2.06 -3.28
N ARG A 75 -7.34 -2.12 -2.06
CA ARG A 75 -6.51 -1.06 -1.51
C ARG A 75 -5.12 -1.12 -2.12
N THR A 76 -4.65 0.01 -2.64
CA THR A 76 -3.28 0.16 -3.15
C THR A 76 -2.60 1.31 -2.41
N PRO A 77 -1.26 1.41 -2.42
CA PRO A 77 -0.61 2.57 -1.82
C PRO A 77 -0.98 3.92 -2.48
N ASP A 78 -1.52 3.92 -3.70
CA ASP A 78 -1.98 5.12 -4.42
C ASP A 78 -3.48 5.42 -4.18
N GLY A 79 -4.18 4.59 -3.41
CA GLY A 79 -5.59 4.72 -3.10
C GLY A 79 -6.40 3.45 -3.35
N LEU A 80 -7.71 3.58 -3.12
CA LEU A 80 -8.72 2.54 -3.30
C LEU A 80 -9.12 2.39 -4.77
N ILE A 81 -9.27 1.15 -5.24
CA ILE A 81 -9.94 0.83 -6.51
C ILE A 81 -11.12 -0.08 -6.20
N VAL A 82 -12.29 0.25 -6.72
CA VAL A 82 -13.50 -0.56 -6.59
C VAL A 82 -13.96 -0.99 -7.98
N VAL A 83 -14.26 -2.27 -8.11
CA VAL A 83 -14.73 -2.90 -9.34
C VAL A 83 -16.05 -3.62 -9.09
N LYS A 84 -16.91 -3.66 -10.12
CA LYS A 84 -18.14 -4.47 -10.15
C LYS A 84 -18.05 -5.57 -11.20
N ARG A 85 -19.04 -6.44 -11.28
CA ARG A 85 -19.14 -7.40 -12.39
C ARG A 85 -19.12 -6.69 -13.75
N SER A 86 -18.23 -7.12 -14.64
CA SER A 86 -18.17 -6.63 -16.01
C SER A 86 -19.45 -6.96 -16.79
N PRO A 87 -19.74 -6.26 -17.90
CA PRO A 87 -20.78 -6.71 -18.82
C PRO A 87 -20.48 -8.14 -19.32
N GLY A 88 -21.51 -8.99 -19.41
CA GLY A 88 -21.32 -10.42 -19.77
C GLY A 88 -20.57 -10.64 -21.08
N VAL A 89 -20.73 -9.74 -22.07
CA VAL A 89 -19.98 -9.78 -23.34
C VAL A 89 -18.48 -9.59 -23.14
N VAL A 90 -18.08 -8.69 -22.22
CA VAL A 90 -16.66 -8.43 -21.89
C VAL A 90 -16.09 -9.61 -21.12
N TRP A 91 -16.83 -10.13 -20.14
CA TRP A 91 -16.45 -11.33 -19.40
C TRP A 91 -16.23 -12.52 -20.31
N HIS A 92 -17.21 -12.84 -21.16
CA HIS A 92 -17.13 -13.98 -22.06
C HIS A 92 -15.98 -13.84 -23.07
N ARG A 93 -15.70 -12.63 -23.55
CA ARG A 93 -14.52 -12.37 -24.39
C ARG A 93 -13.23 -12.66 -23.63
N TYR A 94 -13.13 -12.21 -22.38
CA TYR A 94 -11.97 -12.46 -21.54
C TYR A 94 -11.79 -13.96 -21.25
N GLU A 95 -12.85 -14.67 -20.88
CA GLU A 95 -12.85 -16.10 -20.58
C GLU A 95 -12.37 -16.94 -21.77
N ASN A 96 -12.82 -16.61 -22.99
CA ASN A 96 -12.40 -17.28 -24.23
C ASN A 96 -11.06 -16.76 -24.79
N SER A 97 -10.41 -15.80 -24.13
CA SER A 97 -9.14 -15.24 -24.57
C SER A 97 -7.95 -16.08 -24.10
N LYS A 98 -6.74 -15.69 -24.50
CA LYS A 98 -5.50 -16.24 -23.92
C LYS A 98 -5.13 -15.57 -22.58
N MET A 99 -6.05 -14.78 -22.01
CA MET A 99 -5.90 -14.05 -20.75
C MET A 99 -4.62 -13.21 -20.71
N LYS A 100 -4.25 -12.60 -21.85
CA LYS A 100 -3.06 -11.76 -21.97
C LYS A 100 -3.20 -10.52 -21.08
N PRO A 101 -2.10 -9.83 -20.75
CA PRO A 101 -2.15 -8.58 -19.98
C PRO A 101 -3.17 -7.56 -20.53
N SER A 102 -3.27 -7.42 -21.86
CA SER A 102 -4.25 -6.55 -22.52
C SER A 102 -5.71 -6.99 -22.30
N ASP A 103 -5.97 -8.29 -22.25
CA ASP A 103 -7.31 -8.84 -22.04
C ASP A 103 -7.77 -8.56 -20.59
N ARG A 104 -6.84 -8.70 -19.63
CA ARG A 104 -7.04 -8.35 -18.22
C ARG A 104 -7.29 -6.86 -18.05
N GLU A 105 -6.51 -6.02 -18.71
CA GLU A 105 -6.69 -4.57 -18.66
C GLU A 105 -8.06 -4.14 -19.20
N GLN A 106 -8.50 -4.70 -20.34
CA GLN A 106 -9.83 -4.44 -20.88
C GLN A 106 -10.95 -4.88 -19.94
N LEU A 107 -10.81 -6.06 -19.33
CA LEU A 107 -11.76 -6.57 -18.35
C LEU A 107 -11.86 -5.63 -17.14
N CYS A 108 -10.72 -5.28 -16.52
CA CYS A 108 -10.67 -4.39 -15.37
C CYS A 108 -11.22 -3.01 -15.72
N LEU A 109 -10.82 -2.42 -16.84
CA LEU A 109 -11.28 -1.10 -17.28
C LEU A 109 -12.80 -1.03 -17.44
N ALA A 110 -13.44 -2.09 -17.95
CA ALA A 110 -14.89 -2.17 -18.11
C ALA A 110 -15.65 -2.37 -16.77
N SER A 111 -14.92 -2.65 -15.70
CA SER A 111 -15.46 -3.05 -14.39
C SER A 111 -15.24 -2.01 -13.30
N VAL A 112 -14.31 -1.07 -13.50
CA VAL A 112 -13.98 -0.02 -12.52
C VAL A 112 -15.17 0.91 -12.33
N VAL A 113 -15.53 1.13 -11.07
CA VAL A 113 -16.52 2.13 -10.63
C VAL A 113 -15.89 3.23 -9.80
N TYR A 114 -14.75 2.95 -9.16
CA TYR A 114 -13.93 3.93 -8.46
C TYR A 114 -12.44 3.57 -8.58
N PRO A 115 -11.53 4.55 -8.73
CA PRO A 115 -11.82 5.96 -8.97
C PRO A 115 -12.30 6.17 -10.42
N ASP A 116 -12.30 7.40 -10.90
CA ASP A 116 -12.55 7.65 -12.32
C ASP A 116 -11.52 6.95 -13.23
N ILE A 117 -11.86 6.77 -14.50
CA ILE A 117 -11.04 6.06 -15.48
C ILE A 117 -9.64 6.69 -15.65
N ALA A 118 -9.51 8.02 -15.54
CA ALA A 118 -8.24 8.69 -15.73
C ALA A 118 -7.30 8.45 -14.54
N GLN A 119 -7.82 8.55 -13.32
CA GLN A 119 -7.10 8.23 -12.10
C GLN A 119 -6.74 6.74 -12.05
N TYR A 120 -7.67 5.86 -12.40
CA TYR A 120 -7.42 4.42 -12.51
C TYR A 120 -6.23 4.12 -13.45
N LYS A 121 -6.23 4.70 -14.66
CA LYS A 121 -5.11 4.52 -15.61
C LYS A 121 -3.78 4.99 -15.04
N LYS A 122 -3.77 6.12 -14.33
CA LYS A 122 -2.55 6.63 -13.67
C LYS A 122 -2.04 5.66 -12.59
N MET A 123 -2.94 5.13 -11.75
CA MET A 123 -2.58 4.14 -10.71
C MET A 123 -2.01 2.87 -11.32
N VAL A 124 -2.66 2.35 -12.36
CA VAL A 124 -2.23 1.11 -13.04
C VAL A 124 -0.91 1.30 -13.79
N GLN A 125 -0.68 2.46 -14.42
CA GLN A 125 0.59 2.78 -15.07
C GLN A 125 1.75 2.79 -14.06
N GLY A 126 1.52 3.32 -12.85
CA GLY A 126 2.50 3.30 -11.77
C GLY A 126 2.74 1.91 -11.19
N ARG A 127 1.71 1.04 -11.18
CA ARG A 127 1.76 -0.32 -10.61
C ARG A 127 1.00 -1.33 -11.46
N PRO A 128 1.60 -1.86 -12.54
CA PRO A 128 0.91 -2.78 -13.46
C PRO A 128 0.42 -4.08 -12.80
N ALA A 129 1.07 -4.52 -11.72
CA ALA A 129 0.66 -5.70 -10.95
C ALA A 129 -0.74 -5.58 -10.33
N VAL A 130 -1.27 -4.36 -10.15
CA VAL A 130 -2.63 -4.12 -9.65
C VAL A 130 -3.69 -4.75 -10.58
N ILE A 131 -3.43 -4.81 -11.89
CA ILE A 131 -4.35 -5.47 -12.84
C ILE A 131 -4.56 -6.95 -12.46
N LEU A 132 -3.52 -7.63 -11.98
CA LEU A 132 -3.61 -9.04 -11.57
C LEU A 132 -4.54 -9.20 -10.38
N LEU A 133 -4.35 -8.39 -9.34
CA LEU A 133 -5.19 -8.38 -8.15
C LEU A 133 -6.65 -8.07 -8.48
N LEU A 134 -6.89 -7.07 -9.33
CA LEU A 134 -8.23 -6.72 -9.77
C LEU A 134 -8.89 -7.83 -10.57
N THR A 135 -8.12 -8.52 -11.43
CA THR A 135 -8.63 -9.64 -12.22
C THR A 135 -9.02 -10.81 -11.31
N GLU A 136 -8.21 -11.13 -10.30
CA GLU A 136 -8.54 -12.15 -9.28
C GLU A 136 -9.84 -11.79 -8.55
N LYS A 137 -9.99 -10.52 -8.14
CA LYS A 137 -11.20 -10.03 -7.47
C LYS A 137 -12.44 -10.08 -8.37
N LEU A 138 -12.28 -9.81 -9.66
CA LEU A 138 -13.36 -9.98 -10.63
C LEU A 138 -13.74 -11.45 -10.79
N GLN A 139 -12.77 -12.36 -10.87
CA GLN A 139 -13.04 -13.80 -10.90
C GLN A 139 -13.83 -14.27 -9.66
N GLU A 140 -13.49 -13.76 -8.47
CA GLU A 140 -14.24 -14.03 -7.23
C GLU A 140 -15.72 -13.62 -7.36
N LEU A 141 -16.03 -12.45 -7.95
CA LEU A 141 -17.42 -12.00 -8.19
C LEU A 141 -18.21 -12.91 -9.14
N TYR A 142 -17.52 -13.61 -10.05
CA TYR A 142 -18.11 -14.61 -10.95
C TYR A 142 -18.19 -16.01 -10.32
N GLY A 143 -17.87 -16.15 -9.03
CA GLY A 143 -17.97 -17.40 -8.30
C GLY A 143 -16.79 -18.33 -8.50
N PHE A 144 -15.72 -17.88 -9.16
CA PHE A 144 -14.44 -18.59 -9.16
C PHE A 144 -13.83 -18.43 -7.77
N LYS A 145 -14.05 -19.44 -6.93
CA LYS A 145 -13.25 -19.56 -5.71
C LYS A 145 -11.84 -19.95 -6.14
N ARG A 146 -10.83 -19.31 -5.55
CA ARG A 146 -9.47 -19.86 -5.56
C ARG A 146 -9.64 -21.25 -4.95
N ASN A 147 -9.61 -22.31 -5.76
CA ASN A 147 -9.58 -23.66 -5.21
C ASN A 147 -8.41 -23.64 -4.24
N GLU A 148 -8.68 -23.86 -2.97
CA GLU A 148 -7.69 -24.32 -2.02
C GLU A 148 -7.29 -25.75 -2.43
N ASP A 149 -6.72 -25.90 -3.63
CA ASP A 149 -5.87 -27.01 -4.01
C ASP A 149 -4.49 -26.77 -3.37
N ALA A 150 -4.52 -26.61 -2.04
CA ALA A 150 -3.37 -26.79 -1.19
C ALA A 150 -3.35 -28.27 -0.79
N GLY A 151 -2.65 -29.08 -1.60
CA GLY A 151 -2.13 -30.37 -1.14
C GLY A 151 -2.90 -31.61 -1.57
N LYS A 152 -2.67 -32.04 -2.82
CA LYS A 152 -2.27 -33.43 -3.11
C LYS A 152 -1.01 -33.42 -3.96
#